data_AF-A0A6H9FY92-F1
#
_entry.id   AF-A0A6H9FY92-F1
#
_cell.length_a   1.000
_cell.length_b   1.000
_cell.length_c   1.000
_cell.angle_alpha   90.00
_cell.angle_beta   90.00
_cell.angle_gamma   90.00
#
_symmetry.space_group_name_H-M   'P 1'
#
loop_
_entity.id
_entity.type
_entity.pdbx_description
1 polymer ?
#
loop_
_entity_poly.entity_id
_entity_poly.type
_entity_poly.pdbx_seq_one_letter_code
_entity_poly.pdbx_strand_id
1 'polypeptide(L)'
;MGNKIKFHLDENVSYSIALGLRQRGLDVTTTPEENLLGVSDEVQLQFALANGRVIFTQDTDFLRINQLARCFKSEKFPSIRPNLIETIAH
;
A
#
# COMPACT_ATOMS: atom_id res chain seq x y z
N MET A 1 -2.23 23.49 20.41
CA MET A 1 -3.10 22.49 19.75
C MET A 1 -2.30 21.85 18.64
N GLY A 2 -2.12 20.52 18.65
CA GLY A 2 -1.39 19.83 17.58
C GLY A 2 -2.19 19.86 16.28
N ASN A 3 -1.51 19.97 15.13
CA ASN A 3 -2.15 19.86 13.82
C ASN A 3 -2.85 18.50 13.71
N LYS A 4 -4.17 18.51 13.52
CA LYS A 4 -4.93 17.29 13.25
C LYS A 4 -4.59 16.80 11.85
N ILE A 5 -4.23 15.53 11.74
CA ILE A 5 -3.98 14.88 10.45
C ILE A 5 -5.27 14.87 9.63
N LYS A 6 -5.16 15.20 8.34
CA LYS A 6 -6.24 15.11 7.37
C LYS A 6 -6.04 13.88 6.49
N PHE A 7 -7.12 13.18 6.18
CA PHE A 7 -7.07 11.96 5.37
C PHE A 7 -7.80 12.15 4.05
N HIS A 8 -7.31 11.46 3.02
CA HIS A 8 -8.02 11.15 1.80
C HIS A 8 -8.08 9.62 1.68
N LEU A 9 -9.29 9.05 1.68
CA LEU A 9 -9.49 7.61 1.57
C LEU A 9 -9.70 7.23 0.11
N ASP A 10 -8.88 6.30 -0.35
CA ASP A 10 -8.94 5.73 -1.68
C ASP A 10 -10.27 4.96 -1.95
N GLU A 11 -10.58 4.68 -3.22
CA GLU A 11 -11.81 4.05 -3.68
C GLU A 11 -12.07 2.65 -3.11
N ASN A 12 -11.00 1.95 -2.72
CA ASN A 12 -11.06 0.62 -2.13
C ASN A 12 -11.42 0.64 -0.63
N VAL A 13 -11.53 1.82 -0.02
CA VAL A 13 -11.81 1.96 1.42
C VAL A 13 -13.31 2.08 1.67
N SER A 14 -13.83 1.26 2.60
CA SER A 14 -15.25 1.31 2.97
C SER A 14 -15.66 2.69 3.52
N TYR A 15 -16.80 3.19 3.05
CA TYR A 15 -17.40 4.45 3.52
C TYR A 15 -17.64 4.48 5.05
N SER A 16 -17.89 3.32 5.67
CA SER A 16 -18.04 3.22 7.13
C SER A 16 -16.80 3.68 7.90
N ILE A 17 -15.60 3.52 7.31
CA ILE A 17 -14.34 4.02 7.89
C ILE A 17 -14.33 5.54 7.87
N ALA A 18 -14.74 6.17 6.76
CA ALA A 18 -14.86 7.62 6.65
C ALA A 18 -15.79 8.19 7.75
N LEU A 19 -16.96 7.57 7.94
CA LEU A 19 -17.90 7.96 9.00
C LEU A 19 -17.27 7.83 10.40
N GLY A 20 -16.64 6.70 10.70
CA GLY A 20 -16.02 6.47 12.01
C GLY A 20 -14.87 7.43 12.32
N LEU A 21 -14.08 7.83 11.32
CA LEU A 21 -13.02 8.83 11.46
C LEU A 21 -13.59 10.24 11.66
N ARG A 22 -14.63 10.61 10.90
CA ARG A 22 -15.32 11.91 11.05
C ARG A 22 -15.96 12.06 12.43
N GLN A 23 -16.57 11.00 12.96
CA GLN A 23 -17.11 10.99 14.33
C GLN A 23 -16.05 11.25 15.41
N ARG A 24 -14.77 10.95 15.13
CA ARG A 24 -13.63 11.24 16.01
C ARG A 24 -13.06 12.65 15.80
N GLY A 25 -13.70 13.47 14.96
CA GLY A 25 -13.31 14.85 14.68
C GLY A 25 -12.05 14.97 13.82
N LEU A 26 -11.82 13.99 12.94
CA LEU A 26 -10.81 14.01 11.89
C LEU A 26 -11.39 14.55 10.58
N ASP A 27 -10.58 15.26 9.82
CA ASP A 27 -10.92 15.74 8.48
C ASP A 27 -10.64 14.64 7.47
N VAL A 28 -11.68 14.19 6.75
CA VAL A 28 -11.62 13.03 5.85
C VAL A 28 -12.37 13.36 4.57
N THR A 29 -11.71 13.14 3.44
CA THR A 29 -12.35 13.06 2.11
C THR A 29 -12.26 11.64 1.58
N THR A 30 -13.11 11.28 0.63
CA THR A 30 -13.08 9.97 -0.04
C THR A 30 -13.05 10.17 -1.55
N THR A 31 -12.46 9.22 -2.28
CA THR A 31 -12.40 9.24 -3.75
C THR A 31 -13.77 9.45 -4.42
N PRO A 32 -14.88 8.80 -3.99
CA PRO A 32 -16.21 9.09 -4.52
C PRO A 32 -16.72 10.51 -4.27
N GLU A 33 -16.51 11.06 -3.06
CA GLU A 33 -17.01 12.39 -2.70
C GLU A 33 -16.29 13.52 -3.46
N GLU A 34 -15.02 13.30 -3.80
CA GLU A 34 -14.19 14.25 -4.56
C GLU A 34 -14.27 14.02 -6.08
N ASN A 35 -15.14 13.12 -6.54
CA ASN A 35 -15.30 12.73 -7.96
C ASN A 35 -14.00 12.21 -8.60
N LEU A 36 -13.21 11.48 -7.83
CA LEU A 36 -11.92 10.91 -8.25
C LEU A 36 -12.01 9.41 -8.55
N LEU A 37 -13.20 8.83 -8.68
CA LEU A 37 -13.36 7.39 -8.93
C LEU A 37 -12.69 6.96 -10.24
N GLY A 38 -11.82 5.93 -10.16
CA GLY A 38 -11.16 5.34 -11.31
C GLY A 38 -10.10 6.24 -11.96
N VAL A 39 -9.73 7.35 -11.32
CA VAL A 39 -8.55 8.13 -11.72
C VAL A 39 -7.29 7.41 -11.28
N SER A 40 -6.15 7.73 -11.90
CA SER A 40 -4.88 7.10 -11.53
C SER A 40 -4.41 7.48 -10.13
N ASP A 41 -3.62 6.60 -9.51
CA ASP A 41 -2.98 6.84 -8.22
C ASP A 41 -2.22 8.17 -8.17
N GLU A 42 -1.56 8.55 -9.27
CA GLU A 42 -0.87 9.84 -9.39
C GLU A 42 -1.83 11.02 -9.20
N VAL A 43 -3.02 10.97 -9.82
CA VAL A 43 -4.02 12.05 -9.68
C VAL A 43 -4.56 12.10 -8.25
N GLN A 44 -4.85 10.95 -7.65
CA GLN A 44 -5.26 10.90 -6.25
C GLN A 44 -4.17 11.47 -5.32
N LEU A 45 -2.90 11.13 -5.58
CA LEU A 45 -1.76 11.62 -4.81
C LEU A 45 -1.58 13.13 -4.94
N GLN A 46 -1.67 13.67 -6.16
CA GLN A 46 -1.62 15.11 -6.40
C GLN A 46 -2.75 15.84 -5.66
N PHE A 47 -3.97 15.29 -5.68
CA PHE A 47 -5.09 15.85 -4.91
C PHE A 47 -4.78 15.86 -3.41
N ALA A 48 -4.29 14.75 -2.84
CA ALA A 48 -3.98 14.68 -1.42
C ALA A 48 -2.86 15.66 -1.03
N LEU A 49 -1.79 15.73 -1.82
CA LEU A 49 -0.68 16.67 -1.61
C LEU A 49 -1.14 18.13 -1.68
N ALA A 50 -1.92 18.50 -2.70
CA ALA A 50 -2.43 19.86 -2.87
C ALA A 50 -3.33 20.30 -1.70
N ASN A 51 -4.01 19.35 -1.05
CA ASN A 51 -4.90 19.61 0.08
C ASN A 51 -4.26 19.38 1.46
N GLY A 52 -2.97 19.02 1.51
CA GLY A 52 -2.27 18.71 2.76
C GLY A 52 -2.87 17.49 3.49
N ARG A 53 -3.26 16.46 2.74
CA ARG A 53 -3.89 15.23 3.22
C ARG A 53 -2.95 14.04 3.06
N VAL A 54 -3.08 13.07 3.96
CA VAL A 54 -2.42 11.76 3.86
C VAL A 54 -3.37 10.80 3.13
N ILE A 55 -2.87 10.09 2.12
CA ILE A 55 -3.62 9.00 1.47
C ILE A 55 -3.70 7.79 2.39
N PHE A 56 -4.88 7.21 2.48
CA PHE A 56 -5.14 5.93 3.11
C PHE A 56 -5.79 4.99 2.10
N THR A 57 -5.20 3.82 1.89
CA THR A 57 -5.71 2.77 1.01
C THR A 57 -5.86 1.45 1.77
N GLN A 58 -6.82 0.63 1.35
CA GLN A 58 -7.05 -0.72 1.87
C GLN A 58 -6.81 -1.79 0.79
N ASP A 59 -5.97 -1.49 -0.21
CA ASP A 59 -5.66 -2.46 -1.25
C ASP A 59 -4.95 -3.69 -0.67
N THR A 60 -5.57 -4.86 -0.88
CA THR A 60 -5.10 -6.15 -0.38
C THR A 60 -4.03 -6.79 -1.25
N ASP A 61 -3.71 -6.23 -2.41
CA ASP A 61 -2.77 -6.85 -3.36
C ASP A 61 -1.33 -6.97 -2.85
N PHE A 62 -0.96 -6.24 -1.78
CA PHE A 62 0.27 -6.48 -1.02
C PHE A 62 0.37 -7.90 -0.42
N LEU A 63 -0.76 -8.60 -0.23
CA LEU A 63 -0.79 -9.94 0.38
C LEU A 63 -0.52 -11.08 -0.63
N ARG A 64 -0.48 -10.81 -1.94
CA ARG A 64 -0.15 -11.84 -2.96
C ARG A 64 1.32 -12.30 -2.91
N ILE A 65 2.23 -11.47 -2.42
CA ILE A 65 3.65 -11.84 -2.29
C ILE A 65 3.83 -12.99 -1.30
N ASN A 66 2.98 -13.08 -0.26
CA ASN A 66 3.01 -14.22 0.68
C ASN A 66 2.43 -15.51 0.07
N GLN A 67 1.51 -15.41 -0.89
CA GLN A 67 0.87 -16.58 -1.49
C GLN A 67 1.72 -17.20 -2.61
N LEU A 68 2.48 -16.40 -3.37
CA LEU A 68 3.47 -16.90 -4.33
C LEU A 68 4.63 -17.65 -3.66
N ALA A 69 5.03 -17.24 -2.45
CA ALA A 69 6.05 -17.95 -1.67
C ALA A 69 5.58 -19.36 -1.20
N ARG A 70 4.27 -19.64 -1.21
CA ARG A 70 3.72 -20.95 -0.84
C ARG A 70 3.57 -21.92 -2.02
N CYS A 71 3.69 -21.43 -3.26
CA CYS A 71 3.55 -22.28 -4.45
C CYS A 71 4.89 -22.80 -5.02
N PHE A 72 6.04 -22.27 -4.60
CA PHE A 72 7.36 -22.85 -4.92
C PHE A 72 7.81 -23.92 -3.89
N LYS A 73 6.89 -24.83 -3.51
CA LYS A 73 7.30 -26.12 -2.95
C LYS A 73 7.27 -27.14 -4.07
N SER A 74 8.44 -27.74 -4.32
CA SER A 74 8.66 -28.86 -5.23
C SER A 74 8.64 -28.51 -6.72
N GLU A 75 9.70 -27.87 -7.21
CA GLU A 75 10.33 -28.34 -8.44
C GLU A 75 11.80 -27.91 -8.48
N LYS A 76 12.68 -28.93 -8.47
CA LYS A 76 14.12 -28.93 -8.71
C LYS A 76 14.77 -27.56 -8.96
N PHE A 77 15.37 -26.98 -7.92
CA PHE A 77 16.52 -26.10 -8.14
C PHE A 77 17.65 -26.93 -8.77
N PRO A 78 18.13 -26.60 -9.99
CA PRO A 78 19.33 -27.25 -10.51
C PRO A 78 20.49 -26.95 -9.56
N SER A 79 21.22 -28.00 -9.17
CA SER A 79 22.36 -27.95 -8.27
C SER A 79 23.33 -26.83 -8.66
N ILE A 80 23.23 -25.70 -7.97
CA ILE A 80 24.30 -24.70 -7.95
C ILE A 80 25.45 -25.40 -7.24
N ARG A 81 26.48 -25.77 -8.02
CA ARG A 81 27.68 -26.42 -7.50
C ARG A 81 28.32 -25.49 -6.46
N PRO A 82 28.54 -25.94 -5.21
CA PRO A 82 29.12 -25.10 -4.19
C PRO A 82 30.65 -25.17 -4.31
N ASN A 83 31.22 -24.54 -5.35
CA ASN A 83 32.67 -24.30 -5.40
C ASN A 83 32.91 -22.83 -5.70
N LEU A 84 32.62 -22.00 -4.71
CA LEU A 84 33.20 -20.66 -4.62
C LEU A 84 33.30 -20.33 -3.13
N ILE A 85 34.47 -20.62 -2.54
CA ILE A 85 35.29 -19.71 -1.71
C ILE A 85 36.45 -20.53 -1.07
N GLU A 86 37.63 -19.89 -1.03
CA GLU A 86 38.92 -20.26 -0.38
C GLU A 86 39.91 -21.10 -1.22
N THR A 87 41.21 -20.84 -1.31
CA THR A 87 42.12 -19.77 -0.85
C THR A 87 43.45 -20.07 -1.56
N ILE A 88 44.10 -19.08 -2.18
CA ILE A 88 45.52 -19.22 -2.57
C ILE A 88 46.34 -19.11 -1.28
N ALA A 89 46.84 -20.25 -0.82
CA ALA A 89 47.90 -20.36 0.16
C ALA A 89 48.67 -21.68 -0.07
N HIS A 90 49.37 -21.77 -1.21
CA HIS A 90 50.78 -22.15 -1.32
C HIS A 90 51.27 -22.06 -2.76
#